data_AF-A0A9E5IYV8-F1
#
_entry.id   AF-A0A9E5IYV8-F1
#
_cell.length_a   1.000
_cell.length_b   1.000
_cell.length_c   1.000
_cell.angle_alpha   90.00
_cell.angle_beta   90.00
_cell.angle_gamma   90.00
#
_symmetry.space_group_name_H-M   'P 1'
#
loop_
_entity.id
_entity.type
_entity.pdbx_description
1 polymer ?
#
loop_
_entity_poly.entity_id
_entity_poly.type
_entity_poly.pdbx_seq_one_letter_code
_entity_poly.pdbx_strand_id
1 'polypeptide(L)'
;MNDAVPFAPETWTIEDAIRTYGIARWGSGYFGVNPEGHITVKPLATEGADIDLAKVAARAKERGLHFPLLIRFHDLLRHRVRAINQAFADAIKATRYKGEYRGVFPIKVNQMREVVEEILDAGEPFHFGLEVGSKPELFAGLAQHRDPESLLICNGYKDAEFIRTALIGRKLGKKVILVIEKPEELKLAVETARAMQVQPLIGVRVRLSARGVGKWALSGGDSAKFGLSTGELL
;
A
#
# COMPACT_ATOMS: atom_id res chain seq x y z
N MET A 1 -46.11 -15.77 47.63
CA MET A 1 -44.89 -16.42 47.14
C MET A 1 -44.68 -15.95 45.71
N ASN A 2 -43.87 -14.91 45.54
CA ASN A 2 -43.40 -14.47 44.23
C ASN A 2 -41.96 -14.96 44.13
N ASP A 3 -41.78 -16.15 43.57
CA ASP A 3 -40.45 -16.67 43.24
C ASP A 3 -39.98 -15.92 41.99
N ALA A 4 -39.32 -14.79 42.22
CA ALA A 4 -38.55 -14.13 41.18
C ALA A 4 -37.42 -15.08 40.77
N VAL A 5 -37.56 -15.71 39.61
CA VAL A 5 -36.49 -16.46 38.97
C VAL A 5 -35.32 -15.49 38.80
N PRO A 6 -34.17 -15.71 39.45
CA PRO A 6 -33.03 -14.83 39.27
C PRO A 6 -32.61 -14.93 37.80
N PHE A 7 -32.60 -13.79 37.10
CA PHE A 7 -32.02 -13.69 35.77
C PHE A 7 -30.52 -13.97 35.94
N ALA A 8 -30.10 -15.22 35.72
CA ALA A 8 -28.68 -15.55 35.66
C ALA A 8 -28.11 -14.70 34.51
N PRO A 9 -27.08 -13.86 34.76
CA PRO A 9 -26.44 -13.16 33.66
C PRO A 9 -25.94 -14.23 32.68
N GLU A 10 -26.35 -14.13 31.41
CA GLU A 10 -25.86 -15.04 30.37
C GLU A 10 -24.33 -15.10 30.47
N THR A 11 -23.78 -16.28 30.72
CA THR A 11 -22.34 -16.48 30.83
C THR A 11 -21.69 -16.13 29.50
N TRP A 12 -20.97 -15.01 29.47
CA TRP A 12 -20.26 -14.53 28.29
C TRP A 12 -19.23 -15.55 27.80
N THR A 13 -19.39 -16.00 26.56
CA THR A 13 -18.49 -16.99 25.94
C THR A 13 -17.45 -16.35 25.01
N ILE A 14 -16.44 -17.13 24.60
CA ILE A 14 -15.47 -16.69 23.58
C ILE A 14 -16.18 -16.45 22.24
N GLU A 15 -17.16 -17.29 21.91
CA GLU A 15 -17.99 -17.17 20.72
C GLU A 15 -18.78 -15.85 20.72
N ASP A 16 -19.32 -15.45 21.87
CA ASP A 16 -19.98 -14.15 22.03
C ASP A 16 -19.02 -12.99 21.79
N ALA A 17 -17.79 -13.08 22.29
CA ALA A 17 -16.76 -12.07 22.04
C ALA A 17 -16.39 -11.97 20.55
N ILE A 18 -16.14 -13.11 19.89
CA ILE A 18 -15.80 -13.16 18.46
C ILE A 18 -16.93 -12.56 17.61
N ARG A 19 -18.18 -12.91 17.93
CA ARG A 19 -19.37 -12.39 17.24
C ARG A 19 -19.55 -10.89 17.47
N THR A 20 -19.44 -10.45 18.71
CA THR A 20 -19.64 -9.04 19.10
C THR A 20 -18.59 -8.12 18.48
N TYR A 21 -17.31 -8.50 18.55
CA TYR A 21 -16.22 -7.71 17.97
C TYR A 21 -16.01 -7.97 16.47
N GLY A 22 -16.72 -8.94 15.90
CA GLY A 22 -16.72 -9.22 14.47
C GLY A 22 -15.35 -9.59 13.93
N ILE A 23 -14.48 -10.21 14.72
CA ILE A 23 -13.07 -10.47 14.36
C ILE A 23 -12.98 -11.26 13.04
N ALA A 24 -13.88 -12.22 12.83
CA ALA A 24 -13.95 -12.98 11.59
C ALA A 24 -14.23 -12.13 10.33
N ARG A 25 -14.85 -10.95 10.47
CA ARG A 25 -15.22 -10.07 9.33
C ARG A 25 -14.05 -9.23 8.82
N TRP A 26 -13.19 -8.76 9.72
CA TRP A 26 -12.07 -7.86 9.37
C TRP A 26 -10.71 -8.54 9.51
N GLY A 27 -10.59 -9.53 10.40
CA GLY A 27 -9.35 -10.21 10.73
C GLY A 27 -8.71 -10.93 9.55
N SER A 28 -9.49 -11.31 8.53
CA SER A 28 -9.01 -11.84 7.25
C SER A 28 -8.02 -13.01 7.38
N GLY A 29 -8.21 -13.84 8.42
CA GLY A 29 -7.29 -14.93 8.78
C GLY A 29 -6.06 -14.51 9.59
N TYR A 30 -5.71 -13.23 9.63
CA TYR A 30 -4.56 -12.74 10.41
C TYR A 30 -4.86 -12.53 11.88
N PHE A 31 -6.11 -12.27 12.26
CA PHE A 31 -6.49 -12.01 13.64
C PHE A 31 -7.53 -13.01 14.12
N GLY A 32 -7.38 -13.47 15.36
CA GLY A 32 -8.26 -14.46 15.98
C GLY A 32 -8.32 -14.31 17.50
N VAL A 33 -8.97 -15.28 18.14
CA VAL A 33 -9.01 -15.42 19.60
C VAL A 33 -8.68 -16.87 19.93
N ASN A 34 -7.77 -17.09 20.88
CA ASN A 34 -7.38 -18.45 21.30
C ASN A 34 -8.31 -18.99 22.40
N PRO A 35 -8.17 -20.28 22.81
CA PRO A 35 -9.00 -20.86 23.88
C PRO A 35 -8.84 -20.20 25.26
N GLU A 36 -7.77 -19.43 25.49
CA GLU A 36 -7.59 -18.63 26.72
C GLU A 36 -8.36 -17.30 26.65
N GLY A 37 -9.02 -16.99 25.53
CA GLY A 37 -9.74 -15.73 25.31
C GLY A 37 -8.85 -14.56 24.89
N HIS A 38 -7.57 -14.80 24.59
CA HIS A 38 -6.65 -13.76 24.15
C HIS A 38 -6.73 -13.52 22.65
N ILE A 39 -6.61 -12.26 22.24
CA ILE A 39 -6.44 -11.87 20.83
C ILE A 39 -5.11 -12.42 20.30
N THR A 40 -5.15 -12.99 19.11
CA THR A 40 -3.97 -13.56 18.46
C THR A 40 -3.74 -13.01 17.07
N VAL A 41 -2.49 -13.13 16.60
CA VAL A 41 -2.06 -12.74 15.25
C VAL A 41 -1.39 -13.92 14.56
N LYS A 42 -1.85 -14.24 13.34
CA LYS A 42 -1.24 -15.19 12.40
C LYS A 42 -0.69 -14.42 11.19
N PRO A 43 0.60 -14.02 11.19
CA PRO A 43 1.12 -13.15 10.13
C PRO A 43 1.03 -13.75 8.72
N LEU A 44 0.98 -15.08 8.60
CA LEU A 44 0.84 -15.80 7.32
C LEU A 44 -0.60 -16.29 7.06
N ALA A 45 -1.59 -15.67 7.71
CA ALA A 45 -3.03 -15.95 7.63
C ALA A 45 -3.42 -17.40 7.94
N THR A 46 -3.26 -18.31 6.99
CA THR A 46 -3.64 -19.73 7.12
C THR A 46 -2.51 -20.64 7.56
N GLU A 47 -1.27 -20.15 7.47
CA GLU A 47 -0.07 -20.91 7.80
C GLU A 47 0.67 -20.28 9.00
N GLY A 48 1.60 -21.05 9.59
CA GLY A 48 2.48 -20.57 10.64
C GLY A 48 1.88 -20.55 12.04
N ALA A 49 2.64 -19.93 12.96
CA ALA A 49 2.32 -19.89 14.37
C ALA A 49 1.28 -18.82 14.71
N ASP A 50 0.45 -19.12 15.70
CA ASP A 50 -0.50 -18.18 16.28
C ASP A 50 0.17 -17.41 17.43
N ILE A 51 0.27 -16.09 17.29
CA ILE A 51 0.99 -15.22 18.24
C ILE A 51 -0.03 -14.60 19.20
N ASP A 52 0.02 -15.01 20.45
CA ASP A 52 -0.80 -14.44 21.54
C ASP A 52 -0.28 -13.04 21.94
N LEU A 53 -1.08 -11.99 21.70
CA LEU A 53 -0.65 -10.62 21.98
C LEU A 53 -0.54 -10.31 23.47
N ALA A 54 -1.29 -11.00 24.33
CA ALA A 54 -1.17 -10.83 25.78
C ALA A 54 0.21 -11.34 26.24
N LYS A 55 0.67 -12.47 25.68
CA LYS A 55 2.02 -13.02 25.95
C LYS A 55 3.12 -12.12 25.38
N VAL A 56 2.91 -11.51 24.20
CA VAL A 56 3.86 -10.52 23.64
C VAL A 56 3.97 -9.28 24.55
N ALA A 57 2.85 -8.75 25.01
CA ALA A 57 2.82 -7.59 25.90
C ALA A 57 3.49 -7.89 27.26
N ALA A 58 3.23 -9.07 27.84
CA ALA A 58 3.89 -9.51 29.07
C ALA A 58 5.41 -9.60 28.92
N ARG A 59 5.89 -10.26 27.85
CA ARG A 59 7.33 -10.36 27.55
C ARG A 59 7.98 -9.00 27.29
N ALA A 60 7.26 -8.07 26.64
CA ALA A 60 7.78 -6.72 26.44
C ALA A 60 8.03 -6.02 27.78
N LYS A 61 7.10 -6.15 28.74
CA LYS A 61 7.24 -5.61 30.09
C LYS A 61 8.39 -6.26 30.87
N GLU A 62 8.55 -7.59 30.77
CA GLU A 62 9.68 -8.31 31.37
C GLU A 62 11.04 -7.82 30.85
N ARG A 63 11.09 -7.40 29.58
CA ARG A 63 12.28 -6.79 28.96
C ARG A 63 12.47 -5.31 29.28
N GLY A 64 11.65 -4.73 30.16
CA GLY A 64 11.72 -3.33 30.53
C GLY A 64 11.16 -2.36 29.49
N LEU A 65 10.38 -2.84 28.51
CA LEU A 65 9.69 -1.96 27.57
C LEU A 65 8.42 -1.39 28.22
N HIS A 66 8.17 -0.11 27.99
CA HIS A 66 7.04 0.62 28.57
C HIS A 66 5.94 0.87 27.53
N PHE A 67 4.69 0.90 27.98
CA PHE A 67 3.55 1.26 27.14
C PHE A 67 3.46 2.79 26.95
N PRO A 68 2.89 3.27 25.83
CA PRO A 68 2.27 2.51 24.73
C PRO A 68 3.30 1.82 23.81
N LEU A 69 2.97 0.62 23.35
CA LEU A 69 3.81 -0.15 22.42
C LEU A 69 3.15 -0.24 21.03
N LEU A 70 3.96 -0.08 19.98
CA LEU A 70 3.57 -0.34 18.60
C LEU A 70 4.22 -1.64 18.13
N ILE A 71 3.40 -2.68 17.89
CA ILE A 71 3.87 -3.99 17.45
C ILE A 71 3.64 -4.10 15.94
N ARG A 72 4.70 -4.38 15.19
CA ARG A 72 4.66 -4.57 13.74
C ARG A 72 4.90 -6.04 13.38
N PHE A 73 4.08 -6.57 12.48
CA PHE A 73 4.23 -7.92 11.94
C PHE A 73 4.70 -7.83 10.49
N HIS A 74 6.02 -7.87 10.28
CA HIS A 74 6.59 -7.75 8.93
C HIS A 74 6.14 -8.88 8.01
N ASP A 75 6.06 -10.10 8.52
CA ASP A 75 5.55 -11.26 7.77
C ASP A 75 4.14 -11.05 7.20
N LEU A 76 3.29 -10.29 7.91
CA LEU A 76 1.97 -9.92 7.41
C LEU A 76 2.07 -9.01 6.18
N LEU A 77 2.95 -8.01 6.21
CA LEU A 77 3.20 -7.14 5.06
C LEU A 77 3.68 -7.97 3.86
N ARG A 78 4.67 -8.83 4.09
CA ARG A 78 5.23 -9.71 3.05
C ARG A 78 4.15 -10.63 2.46
N HIS A 79 3.32 -11.22 3.32
CA HIS A 79 2.21 -12.07 2.88
C HIS A 79 1.19 -11.29 2.05
N ARG A 80 0.83 -10.05 2.44
CA ARG A 80 -0.08 -9.19 1.66
C ARG A 80 0.47 -8.84 0.29
N VAL A 81 1.76 -8.54 0.17
CA VAL A 81 2.42 -8.27 -1.12
C VAL A 81 2.37 -9.50 -2.02
N ARG A 82 2.71 -10.68 -1.50
CA ARG A 82 2.62 -11.92 -2.29
C ARG A 82 1.19 -12.23 -2.71
N ALA A 83 0.24 -12.12 -1.79
CA ALA A 83 -1.17 -12.41 -2.05
C ALA A 83 -1.77 -11.54 -3.16
N ILE A 84 -1.49 -10.23 -3.18
CA ILE A 84 -2.00 -9.36 -4.25
C ILE A 84 -1.38 -9.70 -5.61
N ASN A 85 -0.06 -9.94 -5.66
CA ASN A 85 0.60 -10.30 -6.91
C ASN A 85 0.10 -11.65 -7.45
N GLN A 86 -0.07 -12.64 -6.57
CA GLN A 86 -0.58 -13.95 -6.97
C GLN A 86 -2.03 -13.87 -7.46
N ALA A 87 -2.89 -13.11 -6.78
CA ALA A 87 -4.28 -12.93 -7.21
C ALA A 87 -4.38 -12.33 -8.63
N PHE A 88 -3.52 -11.36 -8.96
CA PHE A 88 -3.45 -10.83 -10.32
C PHE A 88 -2.86 -11.84 -11.31
N ALA A 89 -1.82 -12.58 -10.94
CA ALA A 89 -1.23 -13.63 -11.78
C ALA A 89 -2.26 -14.71 -12.13
N ASP A 90 -3.05 -15.15 -11.15
CA ASP A 90 -4.12 -16.14 -11.32
C ASP A 90 -5.21 -15.61 -12.26
N ALA A 91 -5.64 -14.35 -12.08
CA ALA A 91 -6.63 -13.71 -12.95
C ALA A 91 -6.12 -13.56 -14.39
N ILE A 92 -4.86 -13.17 -14.57
CA ILE A 92 -4.21 -13.05 -15.89
C ILE A 92 -4.19 -14.42 -16.59
N LYS A 93 -3.80 -15.48 -15.88
CA LYS A 93 -3.79 -16.84 -16.39
C LYS A 93 -5.19 -17.32 -16.76
N ALA A 94 -6.17 -17.13 -15.88
CA ALA A 94 -7.55 -17.56 -16.08
C ALA A 94 -8.20 -16.86 -17.29
N THR A 95 -7.87 -15.59 -17.53
CA THR A 95 -8.41 -14.78 -18.63
C THR A 95 -7.55 -14.80 -19.90
N ARG A 96 -6.38 -15.45 -19.86
CA ARG A 96 -5.37 -15.46 -20.93
C ARG A 96 -4.96 -14.05 -21.37
N TYR A 97 -4.90 -13.13 -20.40
CA TYR A 97 -4.42 -11.77 -20.65
C TYR A 97 -2.93 -11.79 -21.03
N LYS A 98 -2.55 -10.97 -22.02
CA LYS A 98 -1.18 -10.98 -22.58
C LYS A 98 -0.20 -10.05 -21.85
N GLY A 99 -0.71 -9.16 -21.01
CA GLY A 99 0.12 -8.25 -20.23
C GLY A 99 0.47 -8.81 -18.86
N GLU A 100 1.32 -8.08 -18.15
CA GLU A 100 1.79 -8.42 -16.81
C GLU A 100 1.23 -7.45 -15.77
N TYR A 101 1.04 -7.94 -14.56
CA TYR A 101 0.77 -7.09 -13.42
C TYR A 101 2.07 -6.54 -12.83
N ARG A 102 2.14 -5.22 -12.66
CA ARG A 102 3.27 -4.52 -12.03
C ARG A 102 2.73 -3.65 -10.90
N GLY A 103 2.76 -4.19 -9.68
CA GLY A 103 2.30 -3.46 -8.51
C GLY A 103 3.29 -2.39 -8.05
N VAL A 104 2.77 -1.31 -7.46
CA VAL A 104 3.58 -0.23 -6.88
C VAL A 104 3.03 0.15 -5.51
N PHE A 105 3.92 0.38 -4.54
CA PHE A 105 3.54 0.84 -3.20
C PHE A 105 3.61 2.37 -3.11
N PRO A 106 2.49 3.06 -2.85
CA PRO A 106 2.49 4.50 -2.61
C PRO A 106 3.09 4.81 -1.24
N ILE A 107 4.33 5.31 -1.21
CA ILE A 107 5.07 5.49 0.06
C ILE A 107 4.42 6.51 0.98
N LYS A 108 3.58 7.40 0.44
CA LYS A 108 2.74 8.33 1.22
C LYS A 108 1.89 7.66 2.30
N VAL A 109 1.58 6.36 2.14
CA VAL A 109 0.81 5.58 3.11
C VAL A 109 1.64 5.27 4.35
N ASN A 110 2.93 4.97 4.16
CA ASN A 110 3.87 4.72 5.24
C ASN A 110 5.31 4.82 4.71
N GLN A 111 6.00 5.91 5.05
CA GLN A 111 7.36 6.20 4.60
C GLN A 111 8.45 5.54 5.46
N MET A 112 8.08 4.77 6.49
CA MET A 112 9.06 4.14 7.37
C MET A 112 9.91 3.12 6.61
N ARG A 113 11.23 3.24 6.76
CA ARG A 113 12.20 2.45 6.01
C ARG A 113 11.93 0.95 6.15
N GLU A 114 11.70 0.48 7.37
CA GLU A 114 11.46 -0.94 7.65
C GLU A 114 10.19 -1.47 6.98
N VAL A 115 9.18 -0.63 6.75
CA VAL A 115 7.95 -1.03 6.04
C VAL A 115 8.20 -1.10 4.55
N VAL A 116 8.88 -0.09 3.99
CA VAL A 116 9.19 -0.01 2.57
C VAL A 116 10.14 -1.15 2.16
N GLU A 117 11.16 -1.45 2.98
CA GLU A 117 12.11 -2.54 2.72
C GLU A 117 11.40 -3.90 2.69
N GLU A 118 10.55 -4.22 3.66
CA GLU A 118 9.82 -5.51 3.68
C GLU A 118 8.84 -5.66 2.51
N ILE A 119 8.23 -4.55 2.08
CA ILE A 119 7.34 -4.55 0.89
C ILE A 119 8.14 -4.81 -0.38
N LEU A 120 9.28 -4.14 -0.56
CA LEU A 120 10.13 -4.32 -1.72
C LEU A 120 10.78 -5.71 -1.75
N ASP A 121 11.28 -6.20 -0.61
CA ASP A 121 11.90 -7.52 -0.50
C ASP A 121 10.88 -8.63 -0.80
N ALA A 122 9.64 -8.53 -0.30
CA ALA A 122 8.59 -9.48 -0.64
C ALA A 122 8.10 -9.36 -2.10
N GLY A 123 8.25 -8.18 -2.68
CA GLY A 123 7.83 -7.83 -4.02
C GLY A 123 8.86 -8.07 -5.12
N GLU A 124 10.12 -8.36 -4.76
CA GLU A 124 11.24 -8.53 -5.70
C GLU A 124 10.95 -9.56 -6.81
N PRO A 125 10.39 -10.76 -6.54
CA PRO A 125 10.05 -11.73 -7.60
C PRO A 125 9.01 -11.21 -8.62
N PHE A 126 8.29 -10.14 -8.29
CA PHE A 126 7.26 -9.51 -9.10
C PHE A 126 7.70 -8.14 -9.64
N HIS A 127 8.95 -7.74 -9.38
CA HIS A 127 9.47 -6.40 -9.67
C HIS A 127 8.56 -5.28 -9.15
N PHE A 128 8.08 -5.46 -7.93
CA PHE A 128 7.17 -4.51 -7.28
C PHE A 128 7.86 -3.16 -7.06
N GLY A 129 7.20 -2.09 -7.48
CA GLY A 129 7.77 -0.75 -7.50
C GLY A 129 7.28 0.15 -6.37
N LEU A 130 7.62 1.44 -6.48
CA LEU A 130 7.18 2.49 -5.58
C LEU A 130 6.43 3.59 -6.34
N GLU A 131 5.54 4.26 -5.63
CA GLU A 131 4.92 5.51 -6.06
C GLU A 131 5.27 6.62 -5.07
N VAL A 132 5.61 7.79 -5.61
CA VAL A 132 6.01 8.98 -4.87
C VAL A 132 5.16 10.16 -5.34
N GLY A 133 4.72 10.98 -4.39
CA GLY A 133 3.84 12.13 -4.65
C GLY A 133 4.48 13.49 -4.37
N SER A 134 5.72 13.54 -3.90
CA SER A 134 6.43 14.77 -3.54
C SER A 134 7.94 14.66 -3.72
N LYS A 135 8.64 15.80 -3.76
CA LYS A 135 10.10 15.83 -3.93
C LYS A 135 10.86 15.07 -2.82
N PRO A 136 10.54 15.21 -1.51
CA PRO A 136 11.16 14.40 -0.47
C PRO A 136 10.89 12.89 -0.65
N GLU A 137 9.67 12.53 -1.04
CA GLU A 137 9.31 11.15 -1.34
C GLU A 137 10.09 10.60 -2.53
N LEU A 138 10.35 11.41 -3.57
CA LEU A 138 11.18 11.02 -4.70
C LEU A 138 12.61 10.68 -4.28
N PHE A 139 13.23 11.47 -3.38
CA PHE A 139 14.54 11.14 -2.84
C PHE A 139 14.53 9.81 -2.08
N ALA A 140 13.54 9.61 -1.21
CA ALA A 140 13.37 8.35 -0.48
C ALA A 140 13.14 7.16 -1.44
N GLY A 141 12.28 7.33 -2.44
CA GLY A 141 11.98 6.32 -3.46
C GLY A 141 13.21 5.95 -4.28
N LEU A 142 14.00 6.93 -4.73
CA LEU A 142 15.25 6.68 -5.46
C LEU A 142 16.30 5.96 -4.61
N ALA A 143 16.37 6.25 -3.30
CA ALA A 143 17.27 5.58 -2.38
C ALA A 143 16.91 4.10 -2.13
N GLN A 144 15.61 3.78 -2.13
CA GLN A 144 15.10 2.42 -1.88
C GLN A 144 14.92 1.58 -3.15
N HIS A 145 14.86 2.22 -4.32
CA HIS A 145 14.70 1.57 -5.62
C HIS A 145 15.97 0.80 -5.99
N ARG A 146 15.99 -0.52 -5.75
CA ARG A 146 17.15 -1.40 -6.00
C ARG A 146 17.03 -2.19 -7.30
N ASP A 147 15.83 -2.66 -7.63
CA ASP A 147 15.55 -3.43 -8.84
C ASP A 147 15.38 -2.49 -10.06
N PRO A 148 16.28 -2.53 -11.06
CA PRO A 148 16.18 -1.70 -12.26
C PRO A 148 14.90 -1.90 -13.07
N GLU A 149 14.29 -3.09 -12.97
CA GLU A 149 13.07 -3.42 -13.67
C GLU A 149 11.83 -2.88 -12.95
N SER A 150 11.86 -2.74 -11.63
CA SER A 150 10.76 -2.19 -10.84
C SER A 150 10.44 -0.74 -11.23
N LEU A 151 9.17 -0.36 -11.11
CA LEU A 151 8.72 0.97 -11.50
C LEU A 151 8.89 1.98 -10.36
N LEU A 152 9.29 3.20 -10.67
CA LEU A 152 9.17 4.34 -9.77
C LEU A 152 8.21 5.35 -10.39
N ILE A 153 6.99 5.41 -9.89
CA ILE A 153 5.92 6.27 -10.43
C ILE A 153 5.93 7.60 -9.69
N CYS A 154 6.03 8.70 -10.43
CA CYS A 154 6.04 10.05 -9.88
C CYS A 154 4.72 10.77 -10.16
N ASN A 155 3.89 10.94 -9.13
CA ASN A 155 2.68 11.77 -9.15
C ASN A 155 2.88 13.07 -8.36
N GLY A 156 1.79 13.84 -8.23
CA GLY A 156 1.75 15.07 -7.45
C GLY A 156 2.27 16.27 -8.23
N TYR A 157 2.43 17.40 -7.54
CA TYR A 157 2.91 18.65 -8.14
C TYR A 157 4.40 18.56 -8.46
N LYS A 158 4.79 18.92 -9.68
CA LYS A 158 6.16 18.79 -10.18
C LYS A 158 6.73 20.15 -10.59
N ASP A 159 7.68 20.64 -9.81
CA ASP A 159 8.52 21.75 -10.20
C ASP A 159 9.73 21.28 -11.04
N ALA A 160 10.55 22.22 -11.49
CA ALA A 160 11.73 21.92 -12.31
C ALA A 160 12.75 21.02 -11.59
N GLU A 161 12.87 21.15 -10.27
CA GLU A 161 13.81 20.38 -9.46
C GLU A 161 13.34 18.94 -9.28
N PHE A 162 12.03 18.73 -9.07
CA PHE A 162 11.41 17.41 -9.04
C PHE A 162 11.67 16.69 -10.36
N ILE A 163 11.36 17.33 -11.49
CA ILE A 163 11.54 16.74 -12.83
C ILE A 163 13.01 16.41 -13.08
N ARG A 164 13.92 17.34 -12.77
CA ARG A 164 15.37 17.11 -12.88
C ARG A 164 15.81 15.91 -12.05
N THR A 165 15.31 15.78 -10.81
CA THR A 165 15.64 14.67 -9.92
C THR A 165 15.14 13.32 -10.48
N ALA A 166 13.93 13.28 -11.02
CA ALA A 166 13.38 12.09 -11.66
C ALA A 166 14.21 11.68 -12.90
N LEU A 167 14.66 12.66 -13.69
CA LEU A 167 15.52 12.45 -14.85
C LEU A 167 16.94 12.01 -14.46
N ILE A 168 17.47 12.43 -13.30
CA ILE A 168 18.70 11.86 -12.74
C ILE A 168 18.48 10.36 -12.47
N GLY A 169 17.35 9.99 -11.87
CA GLY A 169 16.98 8.58 -11.68
C GLY A 169 16.95 7.78 -12.98
N ARG A 170 16.40 8.36 -14.06
CA ARG A 170 16.46 7.79 -15.42
C ARG A 170 17.89 7.62 -15.93
N LYS A 171 18.76 8.62 -15.72
CA LYS A 171 20.18 8.57 -16.11
C LYS A 171 20.96 7.49 -15.35
N LEU A 172 20.51 7.14 -14.14
CA LEU A 172 21.02 6.02 -13.34
C LEU A 172 20.44 4.65 -13.75
N GLY A 173 19.69 4.58 -14.86
CA GLY A 173 19.12 3.33 -15.38
C GLY A 173 17.80 2.89 -14.76
N LYS A 174 17.24 3.63 -13.80
CA LYS A 174 16.00 3.26 -13.10
C LYS A 174 14.76 3.59 -13.93
N LYS A 175 13.71 2.75 -13.92
CA LYS A 175 12.44 3.03 -14.63
C LYS A 175 11.55 4.04 -13.90
N VAL A 176 11.98 5.30 -13.91
CA VAL A 176 11.23 6.43 -13.33
C VAL A 176 10.22 6.99 -14.32
N ILE A 177 8.93 6.90 -14.02
CA ILE A 177 7.84 7.38 -14.86
C ILE A 177 7.30 8.68 -14.29
N LEU A 178 7.41 9.77 -15.05
CA LEU A 178 6.82 11.06 -14.74
C LEU A 178 5.36 11.07 -15.19
N VAL A 179 4.41 11.04 -14.26
CA VAL A 179 2.98 11.09 -14.59
C VAL A 179 2.54 12.54 -14.75
N ILE A 180 2.23 12.95 -15.97
CA ILE A 180 1.74 14.30 -16.28
C ILE A 180 0.31 14.45 -15.75
N GLU A 181 0.11 15.42 -14.87
CA GLU A 181 -1.19 15.75 -14.29
C GLU A 181 -1.76 17.09 -14.80
N LYS A 182 -0.90 17.92 -15.41
CA LYS A 182 -1.26 19.21 -16.04
C LYS A 182 -0.45 19.44 -17.32
N PRO A 183 -0.99 20.11 -18.36
CA PRO A 183 -0.29 20.30 -19.63
C PRO A 183 1.07 21.00 -19.49
N GLU A 184 1.20 21.95 -18.56
CA GLU A 184 2.44 22.71 -18.36
C GLU A 184 3.59 21.82 -17.86
N GLU A 185 3.28 20.74 -17.13
CA GLU A 185 4.28 19.78 -16.65
C GLU A 185 4.95 19.05 -17.81
N LEU A 186 4.22 18.78 -18.90
CA LEU A 186 4.77 18.09 -20.08
C LEU A 186 5.83 18.96 -20.76
N LYS A 187 5.53 20.25 -20.96
CA LYS A 187 6.47 21.21 -21.55
C LYS A 187 7.75 21.27 -20.72
N LEU A 188 7.62 21.44 -19.41
CA LEU A 188 8.75 21.49 -18.49
C LEU A 188 9.57 20.19 -18.48
N ALA A 189 8.89 19.04 -18.52
CA ALA A 189 9.54 17.72 -18.59
C ALA A 189 10.36 17.55 -19.88
N VAL A 190 9.81 17.92 -21.04
CA VAL A 190 10.48 17.82 -22.34
C VAL A 190 11.68 18.77 -22.42
N GLU A 191 11.52 20.02 -22.01
CA GLU A 191 12.61 21.02 -22.01
C GLU A 191 13.76 20.57 -21.11
N THR A 192 13.44 20.11 -19.89
CA THR A 192 14.45 19.62 -18.93
C THR A 192 15.14 18.35 -19.44
N ALA A 193 14.38 17.41 -20.00
CA ALA A 193 14.91 16.18 -20.59
C ALA A 193 15.88 16.43 -21.75
N ARG A 194 15.54 17.38 -22.65
CA ARG A 194 16.44 17.81 -23.74
C ARG A 194 17.72 18.43 -23.22
N ALA A 195 17.61 19.35 -22.24
CA ALA A 195 18.78 19.99 -21.63
C ALA A 195 19.70 18.98 -20.93
N MET A 196 19.15 17.91 -20.37
CA MET A 196 19.90 16.85 -19.71
C MET A 196 20.34 15.70 -20.63
N GLN A 197 19.89 15.68 -21.89
CA GLN A 197 20.09 14.60 -22.85
C GLN A 197 19.65 13.22 -22.31
N VAL A 198 18.50 13.18 -21.63
CA VAL A 198 17.92 11.95 -21.05
C VAL A 198 16.57 11.68 -21.69
N GLN A 199 16.31 10.44 -22.13
CA GLN A 199 14.99 10.05 -22.59
C GLN A 199 14.02 9.91 -21.40
N PRO A 200 12.98 10.76 -21.29
CA PRO A 200 12.01 10.66 -20.21
C PRO A 200 11.08 9.47 -20.45
N LEU A 201 10.59 8.85 -19.37
CA LEU A 201 9.42 7.98 -19.43
C LEU A 201 8.24 8.78 -18.90
N ILE A 202 7.22 8.94 -19.75
CA ILE A 202 6.07 9.79 -19.47
C ILE A 202 4.85 8.89 -19.29
N GLY A 203 4.17 9.05 -18.16
CA GLY A 203 2.81 8.59 -17.94
C GLY A 203 1.85 9.77 -18.03
N VAL A 204 0.56 9.50 -18.19
CA VAL A 204 -0.46 10.54 -18.22
C VAL A 204 -1.61 10.15 -17.33
N ARG A 205 -2.03 11.08 -16.45
CA ARG A 205 -3.21 10.90 -15.61
C ARG A 205 -4.42 11.41 -16.37
N VAL A 206 -5.34 10.51 -16.72
CA VAL A 206 -6.58 10.88 -17.42
C VAL A 206 -7.67 11.23 -16.42
N ARG A 207 -8.38 12.34 -16.66
CA ARG A 207 -9.59 12.70 -15.91
C ARG A 207 -10.78 11.92 -16.48
N LEU A 208 -11.36 11.05 -15.65
CA LEU A 208 -12.48 10.20 -16.05
C LEU A 208 -13.80 10.98 -15.90
N SER A 209 -14.66 10.89 -16.92
CA SER A 209 -16.03 11.43 -16.92
C SER A 209 -17.03 10.56 -16.13
N ALA A 210 -16.63 9.35 -15.76
CA ALA A 210 -17.42 8.47 -14.91
C ALA A 210 -17.52 9.07 -13.49
N ARG A 211 -18.75 9.34 -13.02
CA ARG A 211 -19.00 9.74 -11.63
C ARG A 211 -18.80 8.54 -10.72
N GLY A 212 -17.90 8.64 -9.75
CA GLY A 212 -17.75 7.64 -8.69
C GLY A 212 -19.00 7.60 -7.80
N VAL A 213 -19.26 6.45 -7.18
CA VAL A 213 -20.30 6.29 -6.14
C VAL A 213 -19.63 6.22 -4.77
N GLY A 214 -20.16 6.89 -3.75
CA GLY A 214 -19.67 6.84 -2.36
C GLY A 214 -18.79 8.02 -1.93
N LYS A 215 -18.05 7.88 -0.81
CA LYS A 215 -17.26 8.97 -0.17
C LYS A 215 -16.16 9.58 -1.05
N TRP A 216 -15.82 8.94 -2.18
CA TRP A 216 -14.82 9.37 -3.16
C TRP A 216 -15.43 9.91 -4.46
N ALA A 217 -16.76 10.12 -4.50
CA ALA A 217 -17.47 10.62 -5.67
C ALA A 217 -16.99 12.01 -6.13
N LEU A 218 -16.53 12.86 -5.20
CA LEU A 218 -16.05 14.22 -5.49
C LEU A 218 -14.61 14.29 -5.99
N SER A 219 -13.85 13.18 -5.90
CA SER A 219 -12.48 13.09 -6.40
C SER A 219 -12.38 12.59 -7.85
N GLY A 220 -13.51 12.29 -8.49
CA GLY A 220 -13.62 11.96 -9.91
C GLY A 220 -14.63 12.87 -10.62
N GLY A 221 -14.62 12.89 -11.95
CA GLY A 221 -15.42 13.82 -12.75
C GLY A 221 -14.68 15.12 -13.09
N ASP A 222 -15.34 16.00 -13.85
CA ASP A 222 -14.74 17.21 -14.43
C ASP A 222 -14.18 18.21 -13.40
N SER A 223 -14.58 18.12 -12.13
CA SER A 223 -14.10 18.98 -11.03
C SER A 223 -12.84 18.46 -10.32
N ALA A 224 -12.25 17.35 -10.78
CA ALA A 224 -11.01 16.83 -10.20
C ALA A 224 -9.84 17.83 -10.36
N LYS A 225 -9.06 18.04 -9.28
CA LYS A 225 -7.92 18.97 -9.26
C LYS A 225 -6.72 18.54 -10.13
N PHE A 226 -6.66 17.25 -10.51
CA PHE A 226 -5.52 16.65 -11.20
C PHE A 226 -6.01 15.72 -12.33
N GLY A 227 -5.24 15.66 -13.41
CA GLY A 227 -5.48 14.83 -14.57
C GLY A 227 -5.95 15.64 -15.77
N LEU A 228 -5.57 15.16 -16.95
CA LEU A 228 -5.86 15.78 -18.23
C LEU A 228 -7.24 15.36 -18.74
N SER A 229 -7.99 16.33 -19.23
CA SER A 229 -9.23 16.13 -19.97
C SER A 229 -8.96 15.51 -21.35
N THR A 230 -10.00 14.94 -21.97
CA THR A 230 -9.89 14.40 -23.34
C THR A 230 -9.38 15.44 -24.34
N GLY A 231 -9.77 16.71 -24.18
CA GLY A 231 -9.31 17.79 -25.07
C GLY A 231 -7.85 18.18 -24.89
N GLU A 232 -7.25 17.92 -23.72
CA GLU A 232 -5.80 18.12 -23.49
C GLU A 232 -4.96 16.93 -23.95
N LEU A 233 -5.58 15.77 -24.20
CA LEU A 233 -4.92 14.55 -24.64
C LEU A 233 -4.86 14.39 -26.17
N LEU A 234 -5.86 14.92 -26.88
CA LEU A 234 -6.00 14.87 -28.34
C LEU A 234 -5.27 16.05 -29.00
#